data_AF-A0A7C3IRC4-F1
#
_entry.id   AF-A0A7C3IRC4-F1
#
_cell.length_a   1.000
_cell.length_b   1.000
_cell.length_c   1.000
_cell.angle_alpha   90.00
_cell.angle_beta   90.00
_cell.angle_gamma   90.00
#
_symmetry.space_group_name_H-M   'P 1'
#
loop_
_entity.id
_entity.type
_entity.pdbx_description
1 polymer ?
#
loop_
_entity_poly.entity_id
_entity_poly.type
_entity_poly.pdbx_seq_one_letter_code
_entity_poly.pdbx_strand_id
1 'polypeptide(L)'
;MLRVRRLLSLIALLGLPVAIAAGEAVEPSDAASLIPHLGDPSCAARDKALEALVALGPKAVPDLQKAAESREAEIRWRALAALHRIHWQIGPKLAERIGDLMDGFEKRPIGQREMVCRDLAIVGLSESIPTLKRVLATDPSNAVRQAAARALVLLGDEGIAALLEAGVKTDGLNPYTVAVRIHLGNSYLERSEYDKALEQYKKAIELEPKNSIVLYNVACTYSRMKKIQEALDALERAVECGYRDVGWMEKDADLDNLRDEARYKALVRRLREKAD
;
A
#
# COMPACT_ATOMS: atom_id res chain seq x y z
N MET A 1 -5.73 -18.80 35.85
CA MET A 1 -4.27 -19.00 35.71
C MET A 1 -3.82 -19.98 34.61
N LEU A 2 -4.70 -20.58 33.78
CA LEU A 2 -4.27 -21.50 32.69
C LEU A 2 -4.32 -20.93 31.25
N ARG A 3 -4.80 -19.70 31.03
CA ARG A 3 -4.93 -19.11 29.68
C ARG A 3 -3.73 -18.27 29.20
N VAL A 4 -2.83 -17.86 30.11
CA VAL A 4 -1.74 -16.91 29.80
C VAL A 4 -0.46 -17.62 29.29
N ARG A 5 -0.27 -18.90 29.60
CA ARG A 5 0.91 -19.67 29.16
C ARG A 5 0.94 -20.06 27.67
N ARG A 6 -0.13 -19.81 26.90
CA ARG A 6 -0.25 -20.25 25.49
C ARG A 6 -0.09 -19.13 24.45
N LEU A 7 0.18 -17.88 24.84
CA LEU A 7 0.51 -16.80 23.89
C LEU A 7 2.01 -16.72 23.57
N LEU A 8 2.87 -17.05 24.55
CA LEU A 8 4.33 -17.03 24.37
C LEU A 8 4.84 -18.11 23.40
N SER A 9 4.08 -19.18 23.18
CA SER A 9 4.47 -20.31 22.32
C SER A 9 4.28 -20.09 20.81
N LEU A 10 3.66 -18.97 20.36
CA LEU A 10 3.49 -18.69 18.93
C LEU A 10 4.56 -17.75 18.34
N ILE A 11 5.29 -17.00 19.19
CA ILE A 11 6.34 -16.07 18.75
C ILE A 11 7.64 -16.83 18.42
N ALA A 12 7.79 -18.07 18.90
CA ALA A 12 9.00 -18.90 18.73
C ALA A 12 9.05 -19.72 17.42
N LEU A 13 8.09 -19.60 16.50
CA LEU A 13 7.93 -20.53 15.36
C LEU A 13 7.94 -19.89 13.96
N LEU A 14 8.49 -18.68 13.82
CA LEU A 14 8.70 -18.02 12.52
C LEU A 14 10.16 -17.64 12.33
N GLY A 15 11.03 -18.66 12.29
CA GLY A 15 12.45 -18.52 11.99
C GLY A 15 12.71 -17.81 10.66
N LEU A 16 12.85 -16.49 10.72
CA LEU A 16 13.43 -15.67 9.66
C LEU A 16 14.86 -15.31 10.07
N PRO A 17 15.86 -15.53 9.20
CA PRO A 17 17.23 -15.14 9.49
C PRO A 17 17.34 -13.62 9.40
N VAL A 18 17.67 -12.96 10.51
CA VAL A 18 18.12 -11.56 10.49
C VAL A 18 19.61 -11.58 10.23
N ALA A 19 20.00 -11.17 9.02
CA ALA A 19 21.38 -10.83 8.70
C ALA A 19 21.81 -9.64 9.57
N ILE A 20 22.75 -9.88 10.49
CA ILE A 20 23.36 -8.85 11.33
C ILE A 20 24.49 -8.22 10.50
N ALA A 21 24.25 -7.02 10.00
CA ALA A 21 25.33 -6.11 9.63
C ALA A 21 25.65 -5.24 10.86
N ALA A 22 26.90 -5.32 11.30
CA ALA A 22 27.43 -4.61 12.45
C ALA A 22 27.71 -3.13 12.13
N GLY A 23 27.53 -2.28 13.14
CA GLY A 23 28.16 -0.96 13.21
C GLY A 23 27.17 0.20 13.27
N GLU A 24 26.73 0.57 14.47
CA GLU A 24 26.91 1.90 15.09
C GLU A 24 26.02 2.05 16.34
N ALA A 25 26.46 2.94 17.23
CA ALA A 25 26.12 3.00 18.65
C ALA A 25 24.62 3.12 18.99
N VAL A 26 24.27 2.48 20.11
CA VAL A 26 22.93 2.37 20.70
C VAL A 26 22.49 3.71 21.31
N GLU A 27 21.48 4.35 20.74
CA GLU A 27 20.58 5.26 21.46
C GLU A 27 19.52 4.41 22.19
N PRO A 28 19.41 4.44 23.52
CA PRO A 28 18.38 3.68 24.24
C PRO A 28 16.99 4.15 23.81
N SER A 29 16.12 3.21 23.41
CA SER A 29 14.75 3.51 23.00
C SER A 29 13.97 4.22 24.11
N ASP A 30 13.34 5.36 23.79
CA ASP A 30 12.31 6.02 24.61
C ASP A 30 11.12 5.07 24.98
N ALA A 31 11.07 3.84 24.46
CA ALA A 31 10.04 2.86 24.79
C ALA A 31 10.08 2.44 26.27
N ALA A 32 11.27 2.21 26.84
CA ALA A 32 11.40 1.73 28.22
C ALA A 32 10.86 2.74 29.25
N SER A 33 11.01 4.04 28.99
CA SER A 33 10.49 5.12 29.83
C SER A 33 8.97 5.24 29.75
N LEU A 34 8.35 4.76 28.67
CA LEU A 34 6.89 4.78 28.46
C LEU A 34 6.17 3.58 29.11
N ILE A 35 6.86 2.46 29.37
CA ILE A 35 6.25 1.25 29.94
C ILE A 35 5.50 1.49 31.27
N PRO A 36 6.06 2.22 32.26
CA PRO A 36 5.36 2.47 33.53
C PRO A 36 4.02 3.19 33.34
N HIS A 37 3.93 4.07 32.33
CA HIS A 37 2.70 4.83 32.05
C HIS A 37 1.57 3.96 31.50
N LEU A 38 1.82 2.71 31.10
CA LEU A 38 0.75 1.75 30.78
C LEU A 38 -0.08 1.34 32.01
N GLY A 39 0.48 1.49 33.21
CA GLY A 39 -0.20 1.23 34.48
C GLY A 39 -0.80 2.48 35.14
N ASP A 40 -0.76 3.64 34.48
CA ASP A 40 -1.19 4.91 35.07
C ASP A 40 -2.69 4.90 35.48
N PRO A 41 -3.07 5.48 36.63
CA PRO A 41 -4.48 5.57 37.02
C PRO A 41 -5.35 6.36 36.01
N SER A 42 -4.75 7.29 35.27
CA SER A 42 -5.43 8.06 34.23
C SER A 42 -5.55 7.25 32.94
N CYS A 43 -6.80 7.02 32.48
CA CYS A 43 -7.03 6.36 31.20
C CYS A 43 -6.33 7.09 30.04
N ALA A 44 -6.42 8.43 30.02
CA ALA A 44 -5.81 9.25 28.98
C ALA A 44 -4.27 9.13 28.97
N ALA A 45 -3.64 9.02 30.13
CA ALA A 45 -2.19 8.84 30.22
C ALA A 45 -1.77 7.47 29.69
N ARG A 46 -2.52 6.42 30.03
CA ARG A 46 -2.27 5.06 29.51
C ARG A 46 -2.46 4.97 28.00
N ASP A 47 -3.51 5.58 27.48
CA ASP A 47 -3.81 5.56 26.05
C ASP A 47 -2.73 6.32 25.27
N LYS A 48 -2.29 7.48 25.77
CA LYS A 48 -1.17 8.23 25.20
C LYS A 48 0.13 7.42 25.19
N ALA A 49 0.43 6.71 26.28
CA ALA A 49 1.62 5.85 26.36
C ALA A 49 1.55 4.67 25.37
N LEU A 50 0.38 4.05 25.24
CA LEU A 50 0.14 2.98 24.28
C LEU A 50 0.32 3.45 22.83
N GLU A 51 -0.28 4.60 22.47
CA GLU A 51 -0.13 5.16 21.12
C GLU A 51 1.33 5.51 20.81
N ALA A 52 2.06 6.08 21.78
CA ALA A 52 3.49 6.38 21.63
C ALA A 52 4.31 5.11 21.39
N LEU A 53 4.04 4.04 22.14
CA LEU A 53 4.72 2.75 21.95
C LEU A 53 4.38 2.08 20.62
N VAL A 54 3.13 2.17 20.16
CA VAL A 54 2.75 1.67 18.82
C VAL A 54 3.43 2.47 17.71
N ALA A 55 3.55 3.79 17.87
CA ALA A 55 4.23 4.66 16.92
C ALA A 55 5.75 4.37 16.82
N LEU A 56 6.38 3.91 17.90
CA LEU A 56 7.77 3.42 17.87
C LEU A 56 7.93 2.12 17.07
N GLY A 57 6.83 1.39 16.83
CA GLY A 57 6.80 0.22 15.96
C GLY A 57 7.75 -0.89 16.42
N PRO A 58 8.54 -1.49 15.50
CA PRO A 58 9.47 -2.59 15.84
C PRO A 58 10.46 -2.26 16.96
N LYS A 59 10.82 -0.98 17.15
CA LYS A 59 11.78 -0.56 18.19
C LYS A 59 11.26 -0.77 19.61
N ALA A 60 9.94 -0.73 19.82
CA ALA A 60 9.33 -0.95 21.14
C ALA A 60 9.10 -2.43 21.47
N VAL A 61 9.24 -3.34 20.49
CA VAL A 61 8.89 -4.75 20.66
C VAL A 61 9.66 -5.44 21.79
N PRO A 62 10.98 -5.28 21.95
CA PRO A 62 11.71 -5.94 23.04
C PRO A 62 11.23 -5.51 24.43
N ASP A 63 11.03 -4.20 24.64
CA ASP A 63 10.55 -3.64 25.91
C ASP A 63 9.10 -4.08 26.21
N LEU A 64 8.25 -4.09 25.19
CA LEU A 64 6.86 -4.55 25.29
C LEU A 64 6.77 -6.06 25.59
N GLN A 65 7.65 -6.89 25.02
CA GLN A 65 7.71 -8.31 25.32
C GLN A 65 8.05 -8.55 26.81
N LYS A 66 9.02 -7.81 27.34
CA LYS A 66 9.34 -7.83 28.77
C LYS A 66 8.17 -7.34 29.62
N ALA A 67 7.49 -6.27 29.22
CA ALA A 67 6.32 -5.73 29.91
C ALA A 67 5.12 -6.70 29.90
N ALA A 68 4.97 -7.52 28.86
CA ALA A 68 3.95 -8.56 28.78
C ALA A 68 4.14 -9.70 29.81
N GLU A 69 5.31 -9.79 30.45
CA GLU A 69 5.58 -10.70 31.56
C GLU A 69 5.39 -10.06 32.94
N SER A 70 5.01 -8.76 32.97
CA SER A 70 4.81 -8.03 34.22
C SER A 70 3.76 -8.71 35.11
N ARG A 71 3.97 -8.59 36.44
CA ARG A 71 2.99 -9.03 37.44
C ARG A 71 1.77 -8.11 37.44
N GLU A 72 1.95 -6.83 37.11
CA GLU A 72 0.87 -5.85 37.01
C GLU A 72 -0.04 -6.17 35.81
N ALA A 73 -1.32 -6.37 36.09
CA ALA A 73 -2.27 -6.82 35.07
C ALA A 73 -2.48 -5.79 33.96
N GLU A 74 -2.51 -4.51 34.32
CA GLU A 74 -2.78 -3.42 33.38
C GLU A 74 -1.63 -3.24 32.39
N ILE A 75 -0.39 -3.17 32.89
CA ILE A 75 0.82 -3.10 32.07
C ILE A 75 0.89 -4.29 31.13
N ARG A 76 0.68 -5.50 31.67
CA ARG A 76 0.72 -6.73 30.87
C ARG A 76 -0.32 -6.73 29.75
N TRP A 77 -1.57 -6.35 30.05
CA TRP A 77 -2.65 -6.35 29.06
C TRP A 77 -2.40 -5.31 27.96
N ARG A 78 -2.00 -4.08 28.31
CA ARG A 78 -1.67 -3.04 27.33
C ARG A 78 -0.42 -3.34 26.52
N ALA A 79 0.59 -3.96 27.12
CA ALA A 79 1.78 -4.38 26.40
C ALA A 79 1.42 -5.40 25.30
N LEU A 80 0.55 -6.38 25.61
CA LEU A 80 0.04 -7.33 24.62
C LEU A 80 -0.78 -6.65 23.53
N ALA A 81 -1.63 -5.67 23.89
CA ALA A 81 -2.41 -4.90 22.91
C ALA A 81 -1.51 -4.07 21.97
N ALA A 82 -0.46 -3.43 22.51
CA ALA A 82 0.51 -2.70 21.70
C ALA A 82 1.28 -3.63 20.75
N LEU A 83 1.73 -4.80 21.24
CA LEU A 83 2.37 -5.82 20.39
C LEU A 83 1.45 -6.31 19.28
N HIS A 84 0.16 -6.54 19.57
CA HIS A 84 -0.83 -6.93 18.57
C HIS A 84 -0.98 -5.87 17.47
N ARG A 85 -1.12 -4.60 17.86
CA ARG A 85 -1.24 -3.48 16.92
C ARG A 85 0.01 -3.29 16.07
N ILE A 86 1.20 -3.40 16.67
CA ILE A 86 2.47 -3.34 15.94
C ILE A 86 2.56 -4.51 14.93
N HIS A 87 2.21 -5.72 15.37
CA HIS A 87 2.27 -6.91 14.52
C HIS A 87 1.34 -6.80 13.30
N TRP A 88 0.12 -6.29 13.48
CA TRP A 88 -0.88 -6.14 12.41
C TRP A 88 -0.89 -4.76 11.76
N GLN A 89 0.06 -3.88 12.09
CA GLN A 89 0.16 -2.51 11.59
C GLN A 89 -1.13 -1.70 11.78
N ILE A 90 -1.79 -1.87 12.93
CA ILE A 90 -3.07 -1.23 13.25
C ILE A 90 -2.81 0.14 13.89
N GLY A 91 -3.02 1.19 13.09
CA GLY A 91 -2.99 2.59 13.55
C GLY A 91 -4.20 2.97 14.41
N PRO A 92 -4.16 4.11 15.12
CA PRO A 92 -5.23 4.54 16.05
C PRO A 92 -6.59 4.65 15.38
N LYS A 93 -6.66 5.28 14.20
CA LYS A 93 -7.91 5.41 13.42
C LYS A 93 -8.50 4.06 13.03
N LEU A 94 -7.63 3.10 12.67
CA LEU A 94 -8.09 1.76 12.32
C LEU A 94 -8.61 1.06 13.57
N ALA A 95 -7.87 1.12 14.68
CA ALA A 95 -8.24 0.50 15.95
C ALA A 95 -9.62 0.97 16.44
N GLU A 96 -9.93 2.27 16.34
CA GLU A 96 -11.24 2.82 16.71
C GLU A 96 -12.38 2.21 15.89
N ARG A 97 -12.16 1.97 14.58
CA ARG A 97 -13.19 1.44 13.69
C ARG A 97 -13.38 -0.07 13.82
N ILE A 98 -12.28 -0.82 13.89
CA ILE A 98 -12.34 -2.28 13.82
C ILE A 98 -12.45 -2.94 15.20
N GLY A 99 -12.16 -2.21 16.28
CA GLY A 99 -12.13 -2.75 17.64
C GLY A 99 -11.29 -4.03 17.70
N ASP A 100 -11.90 -5.11 18.19
CA ASP A 100 -11.25 -6.41 18.40
C ASP A 100 -11.33 -7.32 17.14
N LEU A 101 -11.61 -6.77 15.96
CA LEU A 101 -11.78 -7.58 14.75
C LEU A 101 -10.58 -8.50 14.45
N MET A 102 -9.37 -8.02 14.74
CA MET A 102 -8.12 -8.76 14.52
C MET A 102 -7.73 -9.67 15.69
N ASP A 103 -8.46 -9.66 16.81
CA ASP A 103 -8.10 -10.45 17.99
C ASP A 103 -8.13 -11.95 17.69
N GLY A 104 -6.98 -12.58 17.93
CA GLY A 104 -6.78 -14.02 17.70
C GLY A 104 -6.98 -14.43 16.23
N PHE A 105 -6.83 -13.51 15.28
CA PHE A 105 -6.97 -13.74 13.85
C PHE A 105 -6.28 -15.04 13.41
N GLU A 106 -5.03 -15.26 13.82
CA GLU A 106 -4.19 -16.41 13.42
C GLU A 106 -4.81 -17.76 13.82
N LYS A 107 -5.61 -17.78 14.89
CA LYS A 107 -6.23 -18.99 15.45
C LYS A 107 -7.59 -19.29 14.83
N ARG A 108 -8.16 -18.35 14.08
CA ARG A 108 -9.48 -18.52 13.46
C ARG A 108 -9.38 -19.53 12.30
N PRO A 109 -10.44 -20.34 12.06
CA PRO A 109 -10.56 -21.15 10.85
C PRO A 109 -10.41 -20.30 9.59
N ILE A 110 -9.97 -20.92 8.48
CA ILE A 110 -9.74 -20.24 7.19
C ILE A 110 -10.91 -19.34 6.79
N GLY A 111 -12.15 -19.87 6.80
CA GLY A 111 -13.32 -19.10 6.40
C GLY A 111 -13.58 -17.85 7.25
N GLN A 112 -13.28 -17.90 8.55
CA GLN A 112 -13.41 -16.73 9.42
C GLN A 112 -12.31 -15.70 9.16
N ARG A 113 -11.07 -16.14 8.84
CA ARG A 113 -10.01 -15.21 8.44
C ARG A 113 -10.31 -14.53 7.11
N GLU A 114 -10.91 -15.25 6.17
CA GLU A 114 -11.39 -14.67 4.91
C GLU A 114 -12.48 -13.61 5.14
N MET A 115 -13.42 -13.86 6.06
CA MET A 115 -14.44 -12.88 6.44
C MET A 115 -13.79 -11.62 7.03
N VAL A 116 -12.85 -11.78 7.96
CA VAL A 116 -12.12 -10.64 8.55
C VAL A 116 -11.44 -9.78 7.48
N CYS A 117 -10.85 -10.38 6.45
CA CYS A 117 -10.26 -9.61 5.35
C CYS A 117 -11.30 -8.72 4.65
N ARG A 118 -12.52 -9.24 4.44
CA ARG A 118 -13.61 -8.47 3.83
C ARG A 118 -14.09 -7.36 4.77
N ASP A 119 -14.27 -7.68 6.05
CA ASP A 119 -14.73 -6.74 7.07
C ASP A 119 -13.71 -5.61 7.28
N LEU A 120 -12.41 -5.90 7.17
CA LEU A 120 -11.34 -4.89 7.17
C LEU A 120 -11.51 -3.89 6.02
N ALA A 121 -11.86 -4.32 4.81
CA ALA A 121 -12.10 -3.38 3.71
C ALA A 121 -13.36 -2.54 3.92
N ILE A 122 -14.43 -3.13 4.47
CA ILE A 122 -15.71 -2.44 4.67
C ILE A 122 -15.66 -1.45 5.84
N VAL A 123 -15.13 -1.88 6.99
CA VAL A 123 -15.13 -1.10 8.23
C VAL A 123 -13.84 -0.31 8.39
N GLY A 124 -12.71 -0.93 8.04
CA GLY A 124 -11.40 -0.30 8.17
C GLY A 124 -11.07 0.69 7.05
N LEU A 125 -11.73 0.60 5.89
CA LEU A 125 -11.48 1.44 4.70
C LEU A 125 -9.98 1.42 4.31
N SER A 126 -9.46 2.51 3.75
CA SER A 126 -8.06 2.58 3.29
C SER A 126 -7.06 2.45 4.44
N GLU A 127 -7.44 2.74 5.68
CA GLU A 127 -6.60 2.54 6.86
C GLU A 127 -6.30 1.05 7.11
N SER A 128 -7.07 0.12 6.54
CA SER A 128 -6.82 -1.32 6.63
C SER A 128 -5.75 -1.85 5.68
N ILE A 129 -5.29 -1.05 4.71
CA ILE A 129 -4.32 -1.46 3.69
C ILE A 129 -3.04 -2.07 4.31
N PRO A 130 -2.39 -1.45 5.32
CA PRO A 130 -1.18 -2.03 5.93
C PRO A 130 -1.44 -3.40 6.56
N THR A 131 -2.59 -3.55 7.25
CA THR A 131 -3.02 -4.81 7.85
C THR A 131 -3.31 -5.87 6.78
N LEU A 132 -4.00 -5.52 5.69
CA LEU A 132 -4.28 -6.43 4.59
C LEU A 132 -3.00 -6.83 3.83
N LYS A 133 -2.07 -5.91 3.60
CA LYS A 133 -0.73 -6.23 3.06
C LYS A 133 0.01 -7.22 3.95
N ARG A 134 -0.08 -7.05 5.28
CA ARG A 134 0.50 -7.99 6.25
C ARG A 134 -0.11 -9.39 6.09
N VAL A 135 -1.44 -9.51 6.09
CA VAL A 135 -2.14 -10.79 5.88
C VAL A 135 -1.74 -11.43 4.55
N LEU A 136 -1.72 -10.64 3.48
CA LEU A 136 -1.31 -11.08 2.15
C LEU A 136 0.12 -11.65 2.13
N ALA A 137 1.04 -11.08 2.92
CA ALA A 137 2.43 -11.52 2.98
C ALA A 137 2.65 -12.71 3.91
N THR A 138 1.91 -12.82 5.01
CA THR A 138 2.25 -13.74 6.12
C THR A 138 1.27 -14.88 6.37
N ASP A 139 0.01 -14.81 5.91
CA ASP A 139 -0.94 -15.90 6.20
C ASP A 139 -0.54 -17.18 5.45
N PRO A 140 -0.49 -18.34 6.11
CA PRO A 140 -0.09 -19.59 5.47
C PRO A 140 -1.10 -20.08 4.42
N SER A 141 -2.39 -19.73 4.57
CA SER A 141 -3.45 -20.18 3.66
C SER A 141 -3.52 -19.32 2.41
N ASN A 142 -3.44 -19.96 1.24
CA ASN A 142 -3.64 -19.28 -0.03
C ASN A 142 -5.03 -18.64 -0.12
N ALA A 143 -6.07 -19.31 0.39
CA ALA A 143 -7.44 -18.78 0.36
C ALA A 143 -7.56 -17.45 1.12
N VAL A 144 -6.92 -17.35 2.29
CA VAL A 144 -6.91 -16.13 3.11
C VAL A 144 -6.11 -15.03 2.42
N ARG A 145 -4.93 -15.34 1.85
CA ARG A 145 -4.16 -14.38 1.05
C ARG A 145 -4.97 -13.84 -0.13
N GLN A 146 -5.70 -14.71 -0.84
CA GLN A 146 -6.60 -14.29 -1.93
C GLN A 146 -7.76 -13.43 -1.41
N ALA A 147 -8.28 -13.70 -0.22
CA ALA A 147 -9.29 -12.84 0.41
C ALA A 147 -8.75 -11.46 0.78
N ALA A 148 -7.52 -11.37 1.29
CA ALA A 148 -6.84 -10.11 1.54
C ALA A 148 -6.60 -9.31 0.24
N ALA A 149 -6.18 -10.00 -0.83
CA ALA A 149 -6.04 -9.36 -2.14
C ALA A 149 -7.36 -8.82 -2.68
N ARG A 150 -8.45 -9.60 -2.58
CA ARG A 150 -9.81 -9.14 -2.94
C ARG A 150 -10.21 -7.90 -2.14
N ALA A 151 -9.94 -7.91 -0.84
CA ALA A 151 -10.23 -6.79 0.05
C ALA A 151 -9.46 -5.54 -0.37
N LEU A 152 -8.17 -5.68 -0.74
CA LEU A 152 -7.38 -4.58 -1.29
C LEU A 152 -7.97 -4.01 -2.59
N VAL A 153 -8.49 -4.85 -3.49
CA VAL A 153 -9.17 -4.37 -4.71
C VAL A 153 -10.42 -3.56 -4.38
N LEU A 154 -11.18 -3.95 -3.35
CA LEU A 154 -12.38 -3.20 -2.92
C LEU A 154 -12.07 -1.81 -2.38
N LEU A 155 -10.82 -1.56 -1.95
CA LEU A 155 -10.37 -0.26 -1.45
C LEU A 155 -9.96 0.72 -2.58
N GLY A 156 -10.15 0.33 -3.84
CA GLY A 156 -9.87 1.18 -4.99
C GLY A 156 -8.38 1.39 -5.23
N ASP A 157 -8.01 2.55 -5.76
CA ASP A 157 -6.67 2.82 -6.27
C ASP A 157 -5.55 2.53 -5.27
N GLU A 158 -5.72 2.96 -4.01
CA GLU A 158 -4.69 2.78 -2.98
C GLU A 158 -4.47 1.30 -2.64
N GLY A 159 -5.56 0.53 -2.56
CA GLY A 159 -5.48 -0.90 -2.28
C GLY A 159 -4.95 -1.70 -3.47
N ILE A 160 -5.32 -1.33 -4.69
CA ILE A 160 -4.75 -1.91 -5.92
C ILE A 160 -3.25 -1.62 -6.02
N ALA A 161 -2.82 -0.38 -5.73
CA ALA A 161 -1.41 -0.03 -5.71
C ALA A 161 -0.63 -0.86 -4.68
N ALA A 162 -1.18 -1.02 -3.48
CA ALA A 162 -0.62 -1.87 -2.43
C ALA A 162 -0.52 -3.36 -2.84
N LEU A 163 -1.52 -3.88 -3.55
CA LEU A 163 -1.53 -5.24 -4.07
C LEU A 163 -0.45 -5.44 -5.13
N LEU A 164 -0.29 -4.49 -6.05
CA LEU A 164 0.73 -4.50 -7.08
C LEU A 164 2.16 -4.44 -6.52
N GLU A 165 2.38 -3.64 -5.48
CA GLU A 165 3.66 -3.55 -4.77
C GLU A 165 4.02 -4.88 -4.11
N ALA A 166 3.03 -5.60 -3.57
CA ALA A 166 3.25 -6.90 -2.92
C ALA A 166 3.66 -8.02 -3.90
N GLY A 167 3.45 -7.85 -5.21
CA GLY A 167 3.89 -8.81 -6.24
C GLY A 167 3.22 -10.19 -6.18
N VAL A 168 2.16 -10.36 -5.39
CA VAL A 168 1.39 -11.61 -5.27
C VAL A 168 0.49 -11.84 -6.47
N LYS A 169 0.76 -12.91 -7.24
CA LYS A 169 -0.18 -13.38 -8.28
C LYS A 169 -1.50 -13.81 -7.64
N THR A 170 -2.57 -13.15 -8.04
CA THR A 170 -3.92 -13.47 -7.57
C THR A 170 -4.64 -14.22 -8.69
N ASP A 171 -4.89 -15.51 -8.49
CA ASP A 171 -5.52 -16.33 -9.53
C ASP A 171 -6.96 -15.83 -9.73
N GLY A 172 -7.31 -15.43 -10.97
CA GLY A 172 -8.66 -14.94 -11.32
C GLY A 172 -8.94 -13.46 -11.03
N LEU A 173 -8.02 -12.75 -10.38
CA LEU A 173 -8.02 -11.29 -10.28
C LEU A 173 -6.65 -10.88 -10.78
N ASN A 174 -6.49 -10.37 -11.98
CA ASN A 174 -5.16 -9.97 -12.44
C ASN A 174 -4.97 -8.46 -12.18
N PRO A 175 -4.55 -8.02 -10.98
CA PRO A 175 -4.23 -6.62 -10.70
C PRO A 175 -2.99 -6.18 -11.49
N TYR A 176 -2.22 -7.12 -12.05
CA TYR A 176 -1.05 -6.87 -12.91
C TYR A 176 -1.42 -6.64 -14.37
N THR A 177 -2.69 -6.41 -14.70
CA THR A 177 -3.05 -6.05 -16.09
C THR A 177 -2.61 -4.64 -16.42
N VAL A 178 -2.30 -4.43 -17.70
CA VAL A 178 -1.99 -3.10 -18.25
C VAL A 178 -3.10 -2.09 -17.94
N ALA A 179 -4.37 -2.51 -18.04
CA ALA A 179 -5.53 -1.66 -17.75
C ALA A 179 -5.57 -1.12 -16.31
N VAL A 180 -5.19 -1.95 -15.33
CA VAL A 180 -5.15 -1.54 -13.91
C VAL A 180 -4.04 -0.52 -13.67
N ARG A 181 -2.86 -0.74 -14.27
CA ARG A 181 -1.76 0.21 -14.19
C ARG A 181 -2.07 1.52 -14.89
N ILE A 182 -2.79 1.49 -16.02
CA ILE A 182 -3.31 2.70 -16.68
C ILE A 182 -4.24 3.45 -15.74
N HIS A 183 -5.21 2.78 -15.10
CA HIS A 183 -6.14 3.42 -14.18
C HIS A 183 -5.42 4.10 -13.01
N LEU A 184 -4.48 3.42 -12.37
CA LEU A 184 -3.68 4.02 -11.29
C LEU A 184 -2.84 5.19 -11.80
N GLY A 185 -2.20 5.05 -12.95
CA GLY A 185 -1.44 6.13 -13.57
C GLY A 185 -2.30 7.36 -13.81
N ASN A 186 -3.49 7.18 -14.37
CA ASN A 186 -4.44 8.26 -14.62
C ASN A 186 -4.92 8.90 -13.31
N SER A 187 -5.21 8.10 -12.28
CA SER A 187 -5.60 8.61 -10.97
C SER A 187 -4.50 9.47 -10.33
N TYR A 188 -3.25 9.04 -10.40
CA TYR A 188 -2.11 9.83 -9.96
C TYR A 188 -1.92 11.10 -10.80
N LEU A 189 -2.12 11.01 -12.12
CA LEU A 189 -2.05 12.15 -13.05
C LEU A 189 -3.07 13.22 -12.69
N GLU A 190 -4.33 12.83 -12.45
CA GLU A 190 -5.40 13.74 -12.00
C GLU A 190 -5.05 14.45 -10.69
N ARG A 191 -4.43 13.72 -9.74
CA ARG A 191 -3.92 14.26 -8.47
C ARG A 191 -2.62 15.06 -8.62
N SER A 192 -2.11 15.22 -9.84
CA SER A 192 -0.82 15.88 -10.14
C SER A 192 0.40 15.20 -9.48
N GLU A 193 0.29 13.92 -9.12
CA GLU A 193 1.37 13.08 -8.60
C GLU A 193 2.14 12.44 -9.76
N TYR A 194 2.78 13.28 -10.59
CA TYR A 194 3.33 12.88 -11.90
C TYR A 194 4.35 11.74 -11.84
N ASP A 195 5.25 11.73 -10.84
CA ASP A 195 6.27 10.69 -10.72
C ASP A 195 5.64 9.31 -10.47
N LYS A 196 4.57 9.25 -9.66
CA LYS A 196 3.83 8.00 -9.42
C LYS A 196 3.04 7.58 -10.65
N ALA A 197 2.48 8.54 -11.40
CA ALA A 197 1.82 8.24 -12.67
C ALA A 197 2.78 7.58 -13.66
N LEU A 198 3.96 8.20 -13.87
CA LEU A 198 5.01 7.67 -14.74
C LEU A 198 5.52 6.29 -14.26
N GLU A 199 5.62 6.05 -12.95
CA GLU A 199 6.00 4.74 -12.42
C GLU A 199 4.99 3.66 -12.83
N GLN A 200 3.68 3.93 -12.72
CA GLN A 200 2.65 2.96 -13.13
C GLN A 200 2.63 2.76 -14.64
N TYR A 201 2.75 3.82 -15.43
CA TYR A 201 2.84 3.70 -16.89
C TYR A 201 4.10 2.96 -17.33
N LYS A 202 5.25 3.15 -16.65
CA LYS A 202 6.47 2.38 -16.92
C LYS A 202 6.22 0.88 -16.73
N LYS A 203 5.62 0.48 -15.61
CA LYS A 203 5.27 -0.92 -15.36
C LYS A 203 4.22 -1.45 -16.36
N ALA A 204 3.36 -0.59 -16.89
CA ALA A 204 2.42 -0.95 -17.96
C ALA A 204 3.13 -1.17 -19.31
N ILE A 205 4.11 -0.33 -19.64
CA ILE A 205 4.98 -0.46 -20.83
C ILE A 205 5.84 -1.72 -20.75
N GLU A 206 6.32 -2.10 -19.56
CA GLU A 206 7.08 -3.37 -19.38
C GLU A 206 6.24 -4.60 -19.74
N LEU A 207 4.92 -4.54 -19.55
CA LEU A 207 3.99 -5.61 -19.90
C LEU A 207 3.56 -5.55 -21.38
N GLU A 208 3.25 -4.36 -21.88
CA GLU A 208 2.88 -4.13 -23.28
C GLU A 208 3.66 -2.93 -23.86
N PRO A 209 4.88 -3.18 -24.40
CA PRO A 209 5.77 -2.09 -24.84
C PRO A 209 5.23 -1.21 -25.98
N LYS A 210 4.23 -1.71 -26.71
CA LYS A 210 3.59 -1.05 -27.85
C LYS A 210 2.16 -0.61 -27.54
N ASN A 211 1.74 -0.58 -26.27
CA ASN A 211 0.42 -0.08 -25.93
C ASN A 211 0.36 1.44 -26.16
N SER A 212 -0.30 1.83 -27.25
CA SER A 212 -0.37 3.22 -27.70
C SER A 212 -1.12 4.13 -26.73
N ILE A 213 -2.06 3.59 -25.94
CA ILE A 213 -2.78 4.34 -24.91
C ILE A 213 -1.86 4.69 -23.75
N VAL A 214 -1.03 3.74 -23.29
CA VAL A 214 -0.06 4.02 -22.21
C VAL A 214 0.95 5.09 -22.64
N LEU A 215 1.48 4.98 -23.86
CA LEU A 215 2.44 5.95 -24.41
C LEU A 215 1.81 7.35 -24.56
N TYR A 216 0.53 7.42 -24.94
CA TYR A 216 -0.22 8.67 -24.98
C TYR A 216 -0.34 9.29 -23.58
N ASN A 217 -0.71 8.51 -22.58
CA ASN A 217 -0.83 9.02 -21.20
C ASN A 217 0.53 9.46 -20.62
N VAL A 218 1.64 8.81 -21.01
CA VAL A 218 3.00 9.29 -20.69
C VAL A 218 3.27 10.65 -21.33
N ALA A 219 2.85 10.86 -22.58
CA ALA A 219 2.96 12.17 -23.23
C ALA A 219 2.17 13.25 -22.48
N CYS A 220 0.91 12.98 -22.13
CA CYS A 220 0.10 13.89 -21.31
C CYS A 220 0.76 14.20 -19.96
N THR A 221 1.37 13.19 -19.33
CA THR A 221 2.06 13.37 -18.05
C THR A 221 3.28 14.28 -18.18
N TYR A 222 4.17 14.04 -19.15
CA TYR A 222 5.31 14.93 -19.39
C TYR A 222 4.86 16.34 -19.80
N SER A 223 3.77 16.43 -20.55
CA SER A 223 3.18 17.70 -20.97
C SER A 223 2.72 18.53 -19.76
N ARG A 224 2.00 17.92 -18.80
CA ARG A 224 1.61 18.57 -17.54
C ARG A 224 2.81 18.95 -16.66
N MET A 225 3.89 18.16 -16.70
CA MET A 225 5.18 18.50 -16.08
C MET A 225 5.96 19.62 -16.80
N LYS A 226 5.43 20.16 -17.91
CA LYS A 226 6.09 21.15 -18.80
C LYS A 226 7.40 20.63 -19.43
N LYS A 227 7.57 19.32 -19.52
CA LYS A 227 8.67 18.64 -20.21
C LYS A 227 8.31 18.43 -21.67
N ILE A 228 8.39 19.51 -22.44
CA ILE A 228 7.84 19.60 -23.80
C ILE A 228 8.46 18.58 -24.76
N GLN A 229 9.79 18.41 -24.72
CA GLN A 229 10.47 17.50 -25.65
C GLN A 229 10.13 16.04 -25.35
N GLU A 230 10.16 15.65 -24.08
CA GLU A 230 9.81 14.29 -23.65
C GLU A 230 8.34 13.97 -23.94
N ALA A 231 7.45 14.95 -23.81
CA ALA A 231 6.04 14.81 -24.17
C ALA A 231 5.86 14.57 -25.68
N LEU A 232 6.54 15.33 -26.53
CA LEU A 232 6.51 15.15 -27.98
C LEU A 232 7.09 13.79 -28.41
N ASP A 233 8.22 13.39 -27.81
CA ASP A 233 8.84 12.09 -28.07
C ASP A 233 7.89 10.94 -27.72
N ALA A 234 7.22 11.02 -26.56
CA ALA A 234 6.24 10.03 -26.13
C ALA A 234 5.00 10.01 -27.04
N LEU A 235 4.51 11.19 -27.47
CA LEU A 235 3.35 11.32 -28.35
C LEU A 235 3.62 10.76 -29.74
N GLU A 236 4.80 11.04 -30.30
CA GLU A 236 5.25 10.48 -31.58
C GLU A 236 5.33 8.95 -31.50
N ARG A 237 5.89 8.40 -30.42
CA ARG A 237 5.92 6.95 -30.17
C ARG A 237 4.53 6.35 -30.01
N ALA A 238 3.61 7.03 -29.32
CA ALA A 238 2.22 6.59 -29.19
C ALA A 238 1.56 6.44 -30.55
N VAL A 239 1.77 7.42 -31.43
CA VAL A 239 1.28 7.41 -32.81
C VAL A 239 1.96 6.30 -33.61
N GLU A 240 3.27 6.11 -33.53
CA GLU A 240 3.96 5.00 -34.19
C GLU A 240 3.40 3.63 -33.77
N CYS A 241 3.04 3.50 -32.50
CA CYS A 241 2.45 2.28 -31.94
C CYS A 241 0.94 2.11 -32.19
N GLY A 242 0.30 3.05 -32.90
CA GLY A 242 -1.09 2.89 -33.35
C GLY A 242 -2.10 3.86 -32.73
N TYR A 243 -1.68 4.85 -31.95
CA TYR A 243 -2.58 5.92 -31.52
C TYR A 243 -3.06 6.74 -32.73
N ARG A 244 -4.37 6.92 -32.89
CA ARG A 244 -4.97 7.55 -34.09
C ARG A 244 -6.07 8.57 -33.78
N ASP A 245 -6.41 8.79 -32.51
CA ASP A 245 -7.48 9.72 -32.16
C ASP A 245 -6.99 11.18 -32.22
N VAL A 246 -6.84 11.70 -33.44
CA VAL A 246 -6.40 13.08 -33.68
C VAL A 246 -7.41 14.08 -33.12
N GLY A 247 -8.70 13.77 -33.21
CA GLY A 247 -9.76 14.63 -32.71
C GLY A 247 -9.70 14.81 -31.19
N TRP A 248 -9.33 13.76 -30.45
CA TRP A 248 -9.03 13.85 -29.03
C TRP A 248 -7.74 14.65 -28.76
N MET A 249 -6.64 14.36 -29.46
CA MET A 249 -5.35 15.08 -29.29
C MET A 249 -5.51 16.60 -29.37
N GLU A 250 -6.28 17.08 -30.34
CA GLU A 250 -6.51 18.51 -30.57
C GLU A 250 -7.38 19.19 -29.51
N LYS A 251 -8.11 18.41 -28.70
CA LYS A 251 -9.02 18.91 -27.66
C LYS A 251 -8.51 18.65 -26.25
N ASP A 252 -7.69 17.63 -26.07
CA ASP A 252 -7.12 17.24 -24.78
C ASP A 252 -6.32 18.39 -24.18
N ALA A 253 -6.77 18.88 -23.02
CA ALA A 253 -6.19 20.02 -22.32
C ALA A 253 -4.76 19.71 -21.83
N ASP A 254 -4.44 18.43 -21.59
CA ASP A 254 -3.11 18.02 -21.16
C ASP A 254 -2.03 18.33 -22.21
N LEU A 255 -2.42 18.45 -23.49
CA LEU A 255 -1.52 18.73 -24.60
C LEU A 255 -1.53 20.19 -25.05
N ASP A 256 -2.23 21.10 -24.35
CA ASP A 256 -2.38 22.51 -24.75
C ASP A 256 -1.04 23.20 -25.05
N ASN A 257 -0.04 22.97 -24.19
CA ASN A 257 1.31 23.52 -24.32
C ASN A 257 2.15 22.87 -25.43
N LEU A 258 1.70 21.79 -26.07
CA LEU A 258 2.36 21.20 -27.22
C LEU A 258 1.80 21.73 -28.54
N ARG A 259 0.59 22.30 -28.55
CA ARG A 259 -0.15 22.62 -29.79
C ARG A 259 0.58 23.62 -30.69
N ASP A 260 1.36 24.52 -30.10
CA ASP A 260 2.12 25.50 -30.86
C ASP A 260 3.45 24.98 -31.42
N GLU A 261 3.92 23.84 -30.92
CA GLU A 261 5.18 23.24 -31.33
C GLU A 261 5.12 22.75 -32.77
N ALA A 262 6.18 23.06 -33.53
CA ALA A 262 6.28 22.68 -34.93
C ALA A 262 6.18 21.15 -35.12
N ARG A 263 6.76 20.37 -34.19
CA ARG A 263 6.70 18.90 -34.16
C ARG A 263 5.26 18.40 -34.01
N TYR A 264 4.49 18.98 -33.09
CA TYR A 264 3.09 18.62 -32.89
C TYR A 264 2.24 18.92 -34.13
N LYS A 265 2.36 20.13 -34.69
CA LYS A 265 1.64 20.55 -35.90
C LYS A 265 1.94 19.61 -37.08
N ALA A 266 3.21 19.25 -37.27
CA ALA A 266 3.63 18.29 -38.29
C ALA A 266 3.05 16.87 -38.05
N LEU A 267 3.04 16.41 -36.79
CA LEU A 267 2.47 15.13 -36.40
C LEU A 267 0.97 15.02 -36.70
N VAL A 268 0.19 16.03 -36.29
CA VAL A 268 -1.26 16.11 -36.53
C VAL A 268 -1.57 16.16 -38.03
N ARG A 269 -0.86 17.01 -38.79
CA ARG A 269 -1.02 17.08 -40.25
C ARG A 269 -0.81 15.72 -40.91
N ARG A 270 0.29 15.04 -40.57
CA ARG A 270 0.63 13.70 -41.09
C ARG A 270 -0.44 12.65 -40.77
N LEU A 271 -1.09 12.76 -39.61
CA LEU A 271 -2.15 11.83 -39.21
C LEU A 271 -3.44 12.06 -40.00
N ARG A 272 -3.82 13.32 -40.26
CA ARG A 272 -4.98 13.65 -41.08
C ARG A 272 -4.82 13.22 -42.53
N GLU A 273 -3.64 13.47 -43.12
CA GLU A 273 -3.32 13.06 -44.50
C GLU A 273 -3.34 11.53 -44.71
N LYS A 274 -3.26 10.73 -43.63
CA LYS A 274 -3.34 9.26 -43.69
C LYS A 274 -4.73 8.70 -43.40
N ALA A 275 -5.67 9.54 -42.99
CA ALA A 275 -7.05 9.15 -42.68
C ALA A 275 -7.99 9.28 -43.88
N ASP A 276 -7.56 10.01 -44.92
CA ASP A 276 -8.19 10.15 -46.24
C ASP A 276 -7.68 9.09 -47.23
#